data_AF-A0ABD2MGM9-F1
#
_entry.id   AF-A0ABD2MGM9-F1
#
_cell.length_a   1.000
_cell.length_b   1.000
_cell.length_c   1.000
_cell.angle_alpha   90.00
_cell.angle_beta   90.00
_cell.angle_gamma   90.00
#
_symmetry.space_group_name_H-M   'P 1'
#
loop_
_entity.id
_entity.type
_entity.pdbx_description
1 polymer ?
#
loop_
_entity_poly.entity_id
_entity_poly.type
_entity_poly.pdbx_seq_one_letter_code
_entity_poly.pdbx_strand_id
1 'polypeptide(L)' 'MENSGYSGKNIVYFNEDLTRAKQELLTQARKIKMERGYKFAWVKNGQIYIRKTEDGQAILIE' A
#
# COMPACT_ATOMS: atom_id res chain seq x y z
N MET A 1 30.52 10.64 19.82
CA MET A 1 29.12 11.08 20.00
C MET A 1 28.52 11.17 18.63
N GLU A 2 27.76 10.15 18.22
CA GLU A 2 27.14 10.10 16.90
C GLU A 2 25.68 9.71 17.08
N ASN A 3 24.85 10.74 17.27
CA ASN A 3 23.40 10.63 17.28
C ASN A 3 22.93 10.62 15.83
N SER A 4 22.82 9.43 15.21
CA SER A 4 22.14 9.31 13.93
C SER A 4 20.64 9.29 14.19
N GLY A 5 20.04 10.48 14.18
CA GLY A 5 18.60 10.68 14.29
C GLY A 5 17.90 10.15 13.04
N TYR A 6 17.40 8.91 13.11
CA TYR A 6 16.53 8.34 12.09
C TYR A 6 15.13 8.96 12.16
N SER A 7 15.02 10.21 11.69
CA SER A 7 13.73 10.81 11.31
C SER A 7 13.43 10.47 9.85
N GLY A 8 13.09 9.21 9.60
CA GLY A 8 12.57 8.77 8.32
C GLY A 8 11.38 7.87 8.59
N LYS A 9 10.19 8.27 8.14
CA LYS A 9 9.02 7.39 8.06
C LYS A 9 9.44 6.17 7.22
N ASN A 10 9.89 5.12 7.90
CA ASN A 10 10.28 3.86 7.30
C ASN A 10 9.01 3.24 6.74
N ILE A 11 8.69 3.50 5.47
CA ILE A 11 7.76 2.65 4.73
C ILE A 11 8.53 1.35 4.52
N VAL A 12 8.44 0.47 5.52
CA VAL A 12 8.99 -0.88 5.46
C VAL A 12 8.19 -1.61 4.40
N TYR A 13 8.76 -1.73 3.20
CA TYR A 13 8.25 -2.63 2.18
C TYR A 13 8.61 -4.04 2.63
N PHE A 14 7.72 -4.67 3.40
CA PHE A 14 7.79 -6.09 3.64
C PHE A 14 7.62 -6.79 2.29
N ASN A 15 8.71 -7.38 1.79
CA ASN A 15 8.63 -8.47 0.83
C ASN A 15 8.10 -9.70 1.59
N GLU A 16 6.85 -9.64 2.05
CA GLU A 16 6.09 -10.87 2.22
C GLU A 16 6.08 -11.51 0.83
N ASP A 17 6.35 -12.82 0.73
CA ASP A 17 6.11 -13.57 -0.50
C ASP A 17 4.66 -13.31 -0.93
N LEU A 18 4.46 -12.31 -1.80
CA LEU A 18 3.18 -12.03 -2.39
C LEU A 18 2.90 -13.25 -3.25
N THR A 19 2.18 -14.20 -2.65
CA THR A 19 1.59 -15.33 -3.35
C THR A 19 0.93 -14.82 -4.62
N ARG A 20 0.90 -15.65 -5.67
CA ARG A 20 0.43 -15.22 -7.00
C ARG A 20 -0.90 -14.45 -6.95
N ALA A 21 -1.81 -14.89 -6.07
CA ALA A 21 -3.07 -14.21 -5.77
C ALA A 21 -2.90 -12.75 -5.30
N LYS A 22 -1.95 -12.45 -4.40
CA LYS A 22 -1.66 -11.09 -3.93
C LYS A 22 -1.06 -10.20 -5.02
N GLN A 23 -0.25 -10.75 -5.93
CA GLN A 23 0.25 -9.98 -7.09
C GLN A 23 -0.89 -9.61 -8.05
N GLU A 24 -1.82 -10.54 -8.26
CA GLU A 24 -3.03 -10.28 -9.06
C GLU A 24 -3.89 -9.20 -8.40
N LEU A 25 -4.15 -9.31 -7.09
CA LEU A 25 -4.89 -8.30 -6.34
C LEU A 25 -4.18 -6.93 -6.36
N LEU A 26 -2.85 -6.88 -6.27
CA LEU A 26 -2.11 -5.62 -6.36
C LEU A 26 -2.25 -4.99 -7.75
N THR A 27 -2.24 -5.82 -8.80
CA THR A 27 -2.47 -5.40 -10.18
C THR A 27 -3.89 -4.87 -10.35
N GLN A 28 -4.89 -5.54 -9.78
CA GLN A 28 -6.27 -5.06 -9.77
C GLN A 28 -6.43 -3.77 -8.98
N ALA A 29 -5.81 -3.65 -7.80
CA ALA A 29 -5.83 -2.43 -7.00
C ALA A 29 -5.21 -1.24 -7.75
N ARG A 30 -4.15 -1.46 -8.53
CA ARG A 30 -3.58 -0.43 -9.43
C ARG A 30 -4.53 -0.07 -10.58
N LYS A 31 -5.24 -1.03 -11.17
CA LYS A 31 -6.26 -0.75 -12.18
C LYS A 31 -7.41 0.06 -11.59
N ILE A 32 -7.97 -0.38 -10.46
CA ILE A 32 -9.03 0.32 -9.72
C ILE A 32 -8.57 1.73 -9.36
N LYS A 33 -7.30 1.90 -8.97
CA LYS A 33 -6.72 3.22 -8.72
C LYS A 33 -6.87 4.15 -9.93
N MET A 34 -6.56 3.66 -11.13
CA MET A 34 -6.70 4.43 -12.37
C MET A 34 -8.17 4.61 -12.77
N GLU A 35 -8.98 3.55 -12.72
CA GLU A 35 -10.38 3.58 -13.18
C GLU A 35 -11.29 4.40 -12.28
N ARG A 36 -11.10 4.33 -10.95
CA ARG A 36 -11.93 5.04 -9.97
C ARG A 36 -11.28 6.31 -9.41
N GLY A 37 -10.06 6.62 -9.86
CA GLY A 37 -9.32 7.81 -9.45
C GLY A 37 -8.90 7.79 -7.98
N TYR A 38 -8.39 6.65 -7.48
CA TYR A 38 -7.81 6.62 -6.13
C TYR A 38 -6.41 7.26 -6.12
N LYS A 39 -6.08 8.06 -5.09
CA LYS A 39 -4.73 8.65 -4.96
C LYS A 39 -3.70 7.63 -4.46
N PHE A 40 -4.08 6.79 -3.51
CA PHE A 40 -3.13 5.93 -2.78
C PHE A 40 -3.51 4.45 -2.89
N ALA A 41 -2.51 3.59 -3.05
CA ALA A 41 -2.64 2.14 -2.97
C ALA A 41 -1.37 1.58 -2.32
N TRP A 42 -1.49 0.78 -1.27
CA TRP A 42 -0.35 0.18 -0.56
C TRP A 42 -0.73 -1.18 0.00
N VAL A 43 0.28 -1.95 0.41
CA VAL A 43 0.11 -3.26 1.04
C VAL A 43 0.57 -3.17 2.49
N LYS A 44 -0.16 -3.77 3.42
CA LYS A 44 0.18 -3.85 4.84
C LYS A 44 -0.27 -5.20 5.40
N ASN A 45 0.63 -6.00 5.99
CA ASN A 45 0.34 -7.36 6.49
C ASN A 45 -0.31 -8.26 5.43
N GLY A 46 0.24 -8.27 4.22
CA GLY A 46 -0.33 -8.99 3.08
C GLY A 46 -1.69 -8.47 2.59
N GLN A 47 -2.30 -7.47 3.22
CA GLN A 47 -3.59 -6.91 2.84
C GLN A 47 -3.41 -5.66 1.96
N ILE A 48 -4.22 -5.52 0.91
CA ILE A 48 -4.08 -4.41 -0.04
C ILE A 48 -5.10 -3.34 0.31
N TYR A 49 -4.62 -2.12 0.51
CA TYR A 49 -5.42 -0.98 0.87
C TYR A 49 -5.38 0.06 -0.24
N ILE A 50 -6.54 0.64 -0.56
CA ILE A 50 -6.67 1.76 -1.50
C ILE A 50 -7.38 2.93 -0.82
N ARG A 51 -6.99 4.16 -1.16
CA ARG A 51 -7.56 5.38 -0.57
C ARG A 51 -7.76 6.47 -1.61
N LYS A 52 -8.97 7.04 -1.65
CA LYS A 52 -9.37 7.93 -2.74
C LYS A 52 -8.81 9.33 -2.56
N THR A 53 -8.96 9.87 -1.36
CA THR A 53 -8.54 11.23 -0.98
C THR A 53 -7.61 11.17 0.24
N GLU A 54 -7.07 12.33 0.67
CA GLU A 54 -6.16 12.38 1.82
C GLU A 54 -6.85 12.30 3.18
N ASP A 55 -8.17 12.49 3.19
CA ASP A 55 -9.00 12.40 4.39
C ASP A 55 -9.96 11.18 4.31
N GLY A 56 -10.06 10.55 3.14
CA GLY A 56 -10.95 9.44 2.91
C GLY A 56 -10.56 8.17 3.65
N GLN A 57 -11.56 7.33 3.91
CA GLN A 57 -11.35 6.01 4.48
C GLN A 57 -10.56 5.11 3.53
N ALA A 58 -9.59 4.37 4.08
CA ALA A 58 -8.88 3.34 3.33
C ALA A 58 -9.81 2.12 3.17
N ILE A 59 -9.92 1.61 1.95
CA ILE A 59 -10.71 0.43 1.60
C ILE A 59 -9.75 -0.74 1.46
N LEU A 60 -10.04 -1.82 2.18
CA LEU A 60 -9.36 -3.09 2.06
C LEU A 60 -9.87 -3.84 0.82
N ILE A 61 -8.95 -4.37 0.03
CA ILE A 61 -9.19 -5.28 -1.09
C ILE A 61 -8.62 -6.65 -0.67
N GLU A 62 -9.49 -7.65 -0.53
CA GLU A 62 -9.16 -9.04 -0.19
C GLU A 62 -9.60 -10.03 -1.28
#